data_AF-A0A2E7D627-F1
#
_entry.id   AF-A0A2E7D627-F1
#
_cell.length_a   1.000
_cell.length_b   1.000
_cell.length_c   1.000
_cell.angle_alpha   90.00
_cell.angle_beta   90.00
_cell.angle_gamma   90.00
#
_symmetry.space_group_name_H-M   'P 1'
#
loop_
_entity.id
_entity.type
_entity.pdbx_description
1 polymer ?
#
loop_
_entity_poly.entity_id
_entity_poly.type
_entity_poly.pdbx_seq_one_letter_code
_entity_poly.pdbx_strand_id
1 'polypeptide(L)'
;MNQPETIDQSTSTSNDEPGVSGRVVIIGIFTMAITMTAGLWFYWNMHTAPFRPLQIAIAEVYPKSEPRVQGGQRKIHKETPKILRIVMRVDFNPLEESNSAEIVERCEKLFELSQQHQTLSEYNMLELHYFRMKPEDLADQITLTLAIEDLLAEPSQRSETIDTAIQSAQRKAK
;
A
#
# COMPACT_ATOMS: atom_id res chain seq x y z
N MET A 1 -42.35 -45.87 -69.74
CA MET A 1 -40.96 -46.22 -69.40
C MET A 1 -40.41 -45.14 -68.48
N ASN A 2 -40.80 -45.14 -67.19
CA ASN A 2 -40.32 -44.19 -66.20
C ASN A 2 -39.82 -44.99 -64.99
N GLN A 3 -38.54 -44.84 -64.65
CA GLN A 3 -37.87 -45.48 -63.51
C GLN A 3 -38.27 -44.79 -62.20
N PRO A 4 -38.32 -45.50 -61.06
CA PRO A 4 -38.38 -44.85 -59.76
C PRO A 4 -37.00 -44.32 -59.38
N GLU A 5 -36.92 -43.04 -59.00
CA GLU A 5 -35.75 -42.45 -58.37
C GLU A 5 -35.56 -43.09 -56.99
N THR A 6 -34.46 -43.82 -56.81
CA THR A 6 -33.96 -44.25 -55.50
C THR A 6 -33.44 -43.02 -54.75
N ILE A 7 -34.16 -42.61 -53.71
CA ILE A 7 -33.65 -41.65 -52.72
C ILE A 7 -32.66 -42.40 -51.85
N ASP A 8 -31.36 -42.25 -52.13
CA ASP A 8 -30.30 -42.66 -51.21
C ASP A 8 -30.34 -41.74 -49.98
N GLN A 9 -30.92 -42.25 -48.89
CA GLN A 9 -30.59 -41.83 -47.54
C GLN A 9 -29.24 -42.47 -47.15
N SER A 10 -28.54 -41.84 -46.20
CA SER A 10 -27.27 -42.24 -45.57
C SER A 10 -26.04 -41.65 -46.27
N THR A 11 -25.44 -40.58 -45.77
CA THR A 11 -24.62 -40.65 -44.57
C THR A 11 -24.64 -39.32 -43.81
N SER A 12 -25.37 -39.27 -42.70
CA SER A 12 -25.04 -38.36 -41.62
C SER A 12 -23.75 -38.88 -41.00
N THR A 13 -22.61 -38.34 -41.41
CA THR A 13 -21.38 -38.38 -40.63
C THR A 13 -21.67 -37.69 -39.29
N SER A 14 -22.09 -38.46 -38.30
CA SER A 14 -22.05 -38.03 -36.91
C SER A 14 -20.59 -37.86 -36.54
N ASN A 15 -20.11 -36.63 -36.64
CA ASN A 15 -18.90 -36.23 -35.93
C ASN A 15 -19.20 -36.38 -34.44
N ASP A 16 -18.91 -37.55 -33.89
CA ASP A 16 -18.74 -37.73 -32.44
C ASP A 16 -17.47 -36.97 -32.04
N GLU A 17 -17.58 -35.65 -31.98
CA GLU A 17 -16.60 -34.85 -31.25
C GLU A 17 -16.74 -35.23 -29.77
N PRO A 18 -15.65 -35.59 -29.07
CA PRO A 18 -15.71 -35.92 -27.67
C PRO A 18 -16.19 -34.69 -26.88
N GLY A 19 -17.49 -34.65 -26.58
CA GLY A 19 -18.12 -33.57 -25.85
C GLY A 19 -17.57 -33.49 -24.43
N VAL A 20 -17.01 -32.33 -24.07
CA VAL A 20 -16.49 -32.10 -22.72
C VAL A 20 -17.66 -32.17 -21.74
N SER A 21 -17.62 -33.12 -20.80
CA SER A 21 -18.66 -33.26 -19.78
C SER A 21 -18.81 -31.97 -18.97
N GLY A 22 -20.04 -31.48 -18.80
CA GLY A 22 -20.31 -30.24 -18.05
C GLY A 22 -19.76 -30.26 -16.61
N ARG A 23 -19.64 -31.45 -15.99
CA ARG A 23 -18.98 -31.60 -14.68
C ARG A 23 -17.50 -31.22 -14.73
N VAL A 24 -16.80 -31.59 -15.80
CA VAL A 24 -15.38 -31.24 -16.01
C VAL A 24 -15.23 -29.74 -16.19
N VAL A 25 -16.15 -29.10 -16.94
CA VAL A 25 -16.16 -27.65 -17.11
C VAL A 25 -16.34 -26.94 -15.77
N ILE A 26 -17.31 -27.37 -14.96
CA ILE A 26 -17.56 -26.78 -13.64
C ILE A 26 -16.33 -26.93 -12.72
N ILE A 27 -15.74 -28.12 -12.64
CA ILE A 27 -14.53 -28.36 -11.84
C ILE A 27 -13.38 -27.48 -12.32
N GLY A 28 -13.20 -27.32 -13.63
CA GLY A 28 -12.18 -26.44 -14.21
C GLY A 28 -12.36 -24.98 -13.80
N ILE A 29 -13.59 -24.47 -13.89
CA ILE A 29 -13.92 -23.09 -13.50
C ILE A 29 -13.66 -22.87 -12.01
N PHE A 30 -14.10 -23.78 -11.14
CA PHE A 30 -13.86 -23.67 -9.69
C PHE A 30 -12.38 -23.74 -9.34
N THR A 31 -11.64 -24.65 -9.96
CA THR A 31 -10.19 -24.78 -9.73
C THR A 31 -9.46 -23.50 -10.13
N MET A 32 -9.82 -22.92 -11.29
CA MET A 32 -9.27 -21.65 -11.73
C MET A 32 -9.61 -20.50 -10.77
N ALA A 33 -10.87 -20.41 -10.34
CA ALA A 33 -11.33 -19.39 -9.41
C ALA A 33 -10.59 -19.48 -8.07
N ILE A 34 -10.50 -20.67 -7.48
CA ILE A 34 -9.78 -20.89 -6.22
C ILE A 34 -8.31 -20.52 -6.36
N THR A 35 -7.67 -20.92 -7.46
CA THR A 35 -6.25 -20.61 -7.70
C THR A 35 -6.01 -19.10 -7.82
N MET A 36 -6.88 -18.39 -8.57
CA MET A 36 -6.80 -16.93 -8.69
C MET A 36 -7.02 -16.24 -7.34
N THR A 37 -8.04 -16.63 -6.58
CA THR A 37 -8.32 -16.05 -5.27
C THR A 37 -7.19 -16.32 -4.27
N ALA A 38 -6.64 -17.53 -4.25
CA ALA A 38 -5.51 -17.88 -3.39
C ALA A 38 -4.24 -17.10 -3.75
N GLY A 39 -3.95 -16.94 -5.05
CA GLY A 39 -2.82 -16.15 -5.52
C GLY A 39 -2.94 -14.67 -5.13
N LEU A 40 -4.13 -14.09 -5.30
CA LEU A 40 -4.40 -12.71 -4.88
C LEU A 40 -4.29 -12.55 -3.36
N TRP A 41 -4.82 -13.51 -2.59
CA TRP A 41 -4.74 -13.49 -1.14
C TRP A 41 -3.30 -13.58 -0.62
N PHE A 42 -2.48 -14.47 -1.21
CA PHE A 42 -1.08 -14.61 -0.85
C PHE A 42 -0.28 -13.35 -1.20
N TYR A 43 -0.51 -12.80 -2.39
CA TYR A 43 0.09 -11.54 -2.83
C TYR A 43 -0.27 -10.40 -1.86
N TRP A 44 -1.54 -10.26 -1.51
CA TRP A 44 -1.99 -9.24 -0.56
C TRP A 44 -1.39 -9.46 0.83
N ASN A 45 -1.35 -10.70 1.32
CA ASN A 45 -0.76 -10.97 2.62
C ASN A 45 0.74 -10.64 2.63
N MET A 46 1.46 -10.94 1.55
CA MET A 46 2.88 -10.64 1.46
C MET A 46 3.16 -9.13 1.36
N HIS A 47 2.36 -8.38 0.59
CA HIS A 47 2.64 -6.96 0.31
C HIS A 47 1.94 -5.97 1.25
N THR A 48 0.82 -6.33 1.86
CA THR A 48 -0.01 -5.43 2.67
C THR A 48 -0.04 -5.82 4.15
N ALA A 49 0.17 -7.10 4.49
CA ALA A 49 0.20 -7.51 5.89
C ALA A 49 1.35 -6.97 6.74
N PRO A 50 2.60 -6.79 6.25
CA PRO A 50 3.68 -6.39 7.14
C PRO A 50 3.39 -5.04 7.80
N PHE A 51 2.66 -4.15 7.15
CA PHE A 51 2.36 -2.79 7.64
C PHE A 51 1.14 -2.69 8.57
N ARG A 52 0.31 -3.75 8.67
CA ARG A 52 -0.92 -3.72 9.49
C ARG A 52 -0.64 -3.53 10.99
N PRO A 53 0.32 -4.23 11.63
CA PRO A 53 0.62 -4.03 13.04
C PRO A 53 1.00 -2.58 13.37
N LEU A 54 1.82 -1.95 12.52
CA LEU A 54 2.21 -0.56 12.70
C LEU A 54 1.02 0.40 12.51
N GLN A 55 0.14 0.16 11.53
CA GLN A 55 -1.08 0.96 11.37
C GLN A 55 -1.99 0.88 12.61
N ILE A 56 -2.16 -0.31 13.20
CA ILE A 56 -2.98 -0.51 14.39
C ILE A 56 -2.36 0.23 15.58
N ALA A 57 -1.05 0.06 15.82
CA ALA A 57 -0.36 0.73 16.92
C ALA A 57 -0.42 2.27 16.81
N ILE A 58 -0.29 2.81 15.59
CA ILE A 58 -0.45 4.26 15.36
C ILE A 58 -1.90 4.70 15.63
N ALA A 59 -2.89 3.90 15.21
CA ALA A 59 -4.30 4.23 15.44
C ALA A 59 -4.71 4.16 16.91
N GLU A 60 -4.06 3.32 17.71
CA GLU A 60 -4.24 3.23 19.16
C GLU A 60 -3.69 4.47 19.87
N VAL A 61 -2.50 4.95 19.47
CA VAL A 61 -1.89 6.16 20.04
C VAL A 61 -2.61 7.43 19.57
N TYR A 62 -3.00 7.50 18.31
CA TYR A 62 -3.64 8.66 17.70
C TYR A 62 -5.03 8.28 17.15
N PRO A 63 -6.08 8.30 18.00
CA PRO A 63 -7.43 8.01 17.53
C PRO A 63 -7.86 9.04 16.48
N LYS A 64 -8.56 8.58 15.43
CA LYS A 64 -9.01 9.40 14.26
C LYS A 64 -7.89 9.87 13.31
N SER A 65 -6.65 9.43 13.49
CA SER A 65 -5.55 9.75 12.57
C SER A 65 -5.62 9.00 11.24
N GLU A 66 -6.52 8.01 11.11
CA GLU A 66 -6.71 7.19 9.90
C GLU A 66 -5.38 6.76 9.24
N PRO A 67 -4.44 6.16 10.00
CA PRO A 67 -3.07 6.03 9.56
C PRO A 67 -2.95 5.03 8.41
N ARG A 68 -2.15 5.39 7.41
CA ARG A 68 -1.79 4.51 6.30
C ARG A 68 -0.28 4.36 6.26
N VAL A 69 0.18 3.12 6.30
CA VAL A 69 1.59 2.79 6.23
C VAL A 69 1.85 2.00 4.96
N GLN A 70 2.85 2.43 4.19
CA GLN A 70 3.25 1.82 2.92
C GLN A 70 4.77 1.73 2.89
N GLY A 71 5.30 0.55 2.60
CA GLY A 71 6.72 0.39 2.27
C GLY A 71 6.89 0.23 0.76
N GLY A 72 7.97 0.76 0.20
CA GLY A 72 8.29 0.50 -1.19
C GLY A 72 9.42 1.35 -1.75
N GLN A 73 9.68 1.14 -3.03
CA GLN A 73 10.70 1.83 -3.78
C GLN A 73 10.04 2.53 -4.97
N ARG A 74 10.16 3.86 -5.06
CA ARG A 74 9.46 4.67 -6.09
C ARG A 74 9.76 4.19 -7.51
N LYS A 75 11.00 3.76 -7.79
CA LYS A 75 11.44 3.20 -9.07
C LYS A 75 12.39 2.04 -8.81
N ILE A 76 11.84 0.83 -8.76
CA ILE A 76 12.59 -0.42 -8.49
C ILE A 76 13.81 -0.57 -9.40
N HIS A 77 13.64 -0.24 -10.69
CA HIS A 77 14.68 -0.38 -11.72
C HIS A 77 15.78 0.68 -11.68
N LYS A 78 15.70 1.68 -10.79
CA LYS A 78 16.63 2.83 -10.76
C LYS A 78 17.39 2.95 -9.44
N GLU A 79 17.50 1.86 -8.67
CA GLU A 79 18.19 1.83 -7.36
C GLU A 79 17.78 2.99 -6.43
N THR A 80 16.52 3.44 -6.54
CA THR A 80 16.01 4.52 -5.70
C THR A 80 15.91 4.08 -4.24
N PRO A 81 16.00 4.98 -3.25
CA PRO A 81 15.92 4.58 -1.84
C PRO A 81 14.60 3.85 -1.54
N LYS A 82 14.67 2.82 -0.69
CA LYS A 82 13.50 2.19 -0.11
C LYS A 82 12.93 3.10 0.97
N ILE A 83 11.63 3.34 0.90
CA ILE A 83 10.93 4.32 1.73
C ILE A 83 9.89 3.59 2.57
N LEU A 84 9.89 3.84 3.87
CA LEU A 84 8.76 3.58 4.74
C LEU A 84 7.94 4.87 4.81
N ARG A 85 6.74 4.85 4.26
CA ARG A 85 5.83 6.00 4.24
C ARG A 85 4.73 5.80 5.26
N ILE A 86 4.52 6.81 6.10
CA ILE A 86 3.41 6.91 7.05
C ILE A 86 2.62 8.16 6.69
N VAL A 87 1.33 7.98 6.42
CA VAL A 87 0.38 9.06 6.13
C VAL A 87 -0.63 9.08 7.25
N MET A 88 -0.84 10.24 7.86
CA MET A 88 -1.80 10.38 8.94
C MET A 88 -2.54 11.72 8.91
N ARG A 89 -3.79 11.66 9.34
CA ARG A 89 -4.65 12.81 9.54
C ARG A 89 -4.31 13.47 10.87
N VAL A 90 -4.26 14.80 10.86
CA VAL A 90 -4.12 15.65 12.04
C VAL A 90 -5.30 16.61 12.15
N ASP A 91 -5.56 17.05 13.38
CA ASP A 91 -6.60 18.01 13.75
C ASP A 91 -6.08 19.46 13.79
N PHE A 92 -4.77 19.65 13.95
CA PHE A 92 -4.10 20.95 13.86
C PHE A 92 -3.62 21.26 12.42
N ASN A 93 -3.21 22.51 12.18
CA ASN A 93 -2.62 22.91 10.89
C ASN A 93 -1.14 22.51 10.84
N PRO A 94 -0.73 21.53 10.01
CA PRO A 94 0.66 21.09 9.97
C PRO A 94 1.63 22.14 9.38
N LEU A 95 1.10 23.20 8.76
CA LEU A 95 1.89 24.28 8.17
C LEU A 95 2.17 25.44 9.15
N GLU A 96 1.52 25.45 10.30
CA GLU A 96 1.71 26.48 11.33
C GLU A 96 2.93 26.16 12.20
N GLU A 97 3.82 27.14 12.35
CA GLU A 97 5.07 27.01 13.11
C GLU A 97 4.83 26.79 14.61
N SER A 98 3.71 27.28 15.14
CA SER A 98 3.29 27.00 16.53
C SER A 98 3.06 25.51 16.80
N ASN A 99 2.78 24.73 15.76
CA ASN A 99 2.51 23.29 15.87
C ASN A 99 3.78 22.46 15.60
N SER A 100 4.94 23.09 15.32
CA SER A 100 6.19 22.38 15.03
C SER A 100 6.62 21.46 16.17
N ALA A 101 6.50 21.90 17.43
CA ALA A 101 6.85 21.08 18.59
C ALA A 101 5.97 19.80 18.69
N GLU A 102 4.67 19.92 18.42
CA GLU A 102 3.76 18.77 18.38
C GLU A 102 4.13 17.82 17.22
N ILE A 103 4.52 18.35 16.06
CA ILE A 103 5.00 17.53 14.94
C ILE A 103 6.30 16.78 15.32
N VAL A 104 7.24 17.42 16.01
CA VAL A 104 8.48 16.77 16.47
C VAL A 104 8.16 15.60 17.39
N GLU A 105 7.36 15.83 18.43
CA GLU A 105 6.95 14.78 19.38
C GLU A 105 6.27 13.61 18.66
N ARG A 106 5.36 13.90 17.74
CA ARG A 106 4.69 12.88 16.93
C ARG A 106 5.67 12.13 16.03
N CYS A 107 6.66 12.81 15.43
CA CYS A 107 7.70 12.17 14.62
C CYS A 107 8.54 11.20 15.44
N GLU A 108 9.00 11.62 16.62
CA GLU A 108 9.75 10.76 17.53
C GLU A 108 8.93 9.54 17.92
N LYS A 109 7.66 9.74 18.29
CA LYS A 109 6.79 8.64 18.67
C LYS A 109 6.51 7.68 17.52
N LEU A 110 6.30 8.19 16.31
CA LEU A 110 6.13 7.37 15.12
C LEU A 110 7.39 6.58 14.78
N PHE A 111 8.56 7.17 14.98
CA PHE A 111 9.82 6.47 14.80
C PHE A 111 9.98 5.32 15.81
N GLU A 112 9.67 5.54 17.09
CA GLU A 112 9.64 4.47 18.12
C GLU A 112 8.69 3.33 17.74
N LEU A 113 7.44 3.66 17.38
CA LEU A 113 6.46 2.66 16.95
C LEU A 113 6.93 1.89 15.72
N SER A 114 7.58 2.59 14.79
CA SER A 114 8.12 1.95 13.58
C SER A 114 9.25 0.99 13.92
N GLN A 115 10.13 1.30 14.87
CA GLN A 115 11.15 0.35 15.35
C GLN A 115 10.55 -0.89 16.01
N GLN A 116 9.44 -0.73 16.75
CA GLN A 116 8.81 -1.84 17.46
C GLN A 116 8.09 -2.82 16.52
N HIS A 117 7.53 -2.32 15.43
CA HIS A 117 6.66 -3.10 14.55
C HIS A 117 7.24 -3.37 13.16
N GLN A 118 8.39 -2.79 12.80
CA GLN A 118 9.05 -2.99 11.51
C GLN A 118 10.57 -3.12 11.67
N THR A 119 11.18 -3.84 10.75
CA THR A 119 12.63 -3.85 10.58
C THR A 119 13.07 -2.61 9.82
N LEU A 120 13.38 -1.51 10.53
CA LEU A 120 13.74 -0.23 9.88
C LEU A 120 14.98 -0.30 8.99
N SER A 121 15.91 -1.23 9.25
CA SER A 121 17.11 -1.42 8.43
C SER A 121 16.84 -1.86 6.99
N GLU A 122 15.61 -2.29 6.67
CA GLU A 122 15.19 -2.59 5.30
C GLU A 122 14.90 -1.34 4.46
N TYR A 123 14.82 -0.17 5.11
CA TYR A 123 14.47 1.11 4.51
C TYR A 123 15.63 2.10 4.64
N ASN A 124 15.73 3.00 3.66
CA ASN A 124 16.70 4.09 3.68
C ASN A 124 16.08 5.38 4.25
N MET A 125 14.78 5.58 4.02
CA MET A 125 14.08 6.82 4.34
C MET A 125 12.76 6.52 5.06
N LEU A 126 12.43 7.38 6.04
CA LEU A 126 11.10 7.51 6.63
C LEU A 126 10.42 8.76 6.06
N GLU A 127 9.31 8.57 5.35
CA GLU A 127 8.46 9.66 4.87
C GLU A 127 7.22 9.78 5.77
N LEU A 128 7.04 10.93 6.42
CA LEU A 128 5.87 11.23 7.23
C LEU A 128 5.02 12.29 6.53
N HIS A 129 3.77 11.97 6.25
CA HIS A 129 2.80 12.91 5.67
C HIS A 129 1.72 13.20 6.70
N TYR A 130 1.68 14.44 7.18
CA TYR A 130 0.59 14.93 8.02
C TYR A 130 -0.35 15.74 7.15
N PHE A 131 -1.65 15.42 7.19
CA PHE A 131 -2.65 16.17 6.45
C PHE A 131 -3.85 16.53 7.32
N ARG A 132 -4.41 17.72 7.11
CA ARG A 132 -5.69 18.14 7.70
C ARG A 132 -6.71 18.33 6.60
N MET A 133 -7.82 17.60 6.64
CA MET A 133 -8.95 17.83 5.73
C MET A 133 -9.66 19.14 6.09
N LYS A 134 -9.74 20.07 5.14
CA LYS A 134 -10.64 21.24 5.22
C LYS A 134 -11.95 20.93 4.49
N PRO A 135 -13.09 21.53 4.90
CA PRO A 135 -14.37 21.33 4.23
C PRO A 135 -14.39 21.83 2.77
N GLU A 136 -13.48 22.75 2.40
CA GLU A 136 -13.54 23.54 1.15
C GLU A 136 -12.32 23.28 0.23
N ASP A 137 -11.94 21.99 0.08
CA ASP A 137 -11.15 21.44 -1.04
C ASP A 137 -9.61 21.58 -1.06
N LEU A 138 -8.96 22.15 -0.05
CA LEU A 138 -7.50 22.06 0.08
C LEU A 138 -7.09 21.52 1.44
N ALA A 139 -6.57 20.29 1.47
CA ALA A 139 -5.95 19.73 2.66
C ALA A 139 -4.60 20.43 2.92
N ASP A 140 -4.43 20.95 4.13
CA ASP A 140 -3.10 21.40 4.56
C ASP A 140 -2.26 20.15 4.76
N GLN A 141 -1.14 20.05 4.05
CA GLN A 141 -0.26 18.91 4.17
C GLN A 141 1.20 19.33 4.30
N ILE A 142 1.93 18.61 5.13
CA ILE A 142 3.39 18.67 5.20
C ILE A 142 3.95 17.28 4.97
N THR A 143 5.07 17.20 4.28
CA THR A 143 5.82 15.96 4.08
C THR A 143 7.20 16.13 4.69
N LEU A 144 7.54 15.25 5.61
CA LEU A 144 8.87 15.15 6.19
C LEU A 144 9.55 13.93 5.58
N THR A 145 10.77 14.11 5.10
CA THR A 145 11.60 13.02 4.58
C THR A 145 12.85 12.96 5.44
N LEU A 146 13.00 11.87 6.18
CA LEU A 146 14.05 11.68 7.16
C LEU A 146 14.87 10.44 6.77
N ALA A 147 16.20 10.53 6.77
CA ALA A 147 17.02 9.35 6.56
C ALA A 147 16.95 8.48 7.81
N ILE A 148 16.78 7.16 7.64
CA ILE A 148 16.72 6.23 8.76
C ILE A 148 18.04 6.24 9.55
N GLU A 149 19.17 6.43 8.86
CA GLU A 149 20.50 6.53 9.48
C GLU A 149 20.58 7.71 10.47
N ASP A 150 20.12 8.89 10.06
CA ASP A 150 20.09 10.08 10.93
C ASP A 150 19.14 9.88 12.12
N LEU A 151 18.04 9.14 11.92
CA LEU A 151 17.11 8.83 12.99
C LEU A 151 17.66 7.79 13.96
N LEU A 152 18.55 6.91 13.53
CA LEU A 152 19.23 5.94 14.42
C LEU A 152 20.38 6.58 15.21
N ALA A 153 20.78 7.80 14.87
CA ALA A 153 21.79 8.55 15.61
C ALA A 153 21.33 8.94 17.03
N GLU A 154 22.26 9.56 17.78
CA GLU A 154 22.04 10.04 19.15
C GLU A 154 20.80 10.96 19.24
N PRO A 155 20.03 10.92 20.35
CA PRO A 155 18.77 11.66 20.47
C PRO A 155 18.87 13.17 20.19
N SER A 156 20.00 13.80 20.56
CA SER A 156 20.23 15.22 20.30
C SER A 156 20.35 15.55 18.81
N GLN A 157 21.04 14.71 18.05
CA GLN A 157 21.20 14.87 16.60
C GLN A 157 19.88 14.60 15.88
N ARG A 158 19.14 13.58 16.33
CA ARG A 158 17.83 13.23 15.79
C ARG A 158 16.84 14.38 15.90
N SER A 159 16.72 15.00 17.07
CA SER A 159 15.82 16.15 17.29
C SER A 159 16.17 17.28 16.33
N GLU A 160 17.46 17.60 16.18
CA GLU A 160 17.94 18.64 15.25
C GLU A 160 17.60 18.32 13.79
N THR A 161 17.75 17.06 13.37
CA THR A 161 17.37 16.60 12.03
C THR A 161 15.86 16.77 11.79
N ILE A 162 15.03 16.38 12.77
CA ILE A 162 13.57 16.50 12.68
C ILE A 162 13.16 17.97 12.60
N ASP A 163 13.70 18.82 13.47
CA ASP A 163 13.44 20.26 13.47
C ASP A 163 13.81 20.92 12.14
N THR A 164 14.99 20.58 11.62
CA THR A 164 15.47 21.08 10.32
C THR A 164 14.54 20.64 9.18
N ALA A 165 14.12 19.38 9.20
CA ALA A 165 13.19 18.84 8.20
C ALA A 165 11.84 19.58 8.25
N ILE A 166 11.28 19.81 9.44
CA ILE A 166 10.02 20.53 9.63
C ILE A 166 10.13 21.96 9.11
N GLN A 167 11.15 22.70 9.50
CA GLN A 167 11.36 24.07 9.02
C GLN A 167 11.52 24.11 7.49
N SER A 168 12.28 23.17 6.92
CA SER A 168 12.47 23.10 5.47
C SER A 168 11.16 22.81 4.72
N ALA A 169 10.30 21.97 5.29
CA ALA A 169 9.03 21.58 4.69
C ALA A 169 7.97 22.68 4.83
N GLN A 170 7.90 23.36 5.98
CA GLN A 170 7.03 24.53 6.19
C GLN A 170 7.41 25.69 5.27
N ARG A 171 8.72 25.93 5.05
CA ARG A 171 9.20 26.98 4.13
C ARG A 171 8.84 26.71 2.67
N LYS A 172 8.83 25.44 2.24
CA LYS A 172 8.44 25.06 0.87
C LYS A 172 6.94 25.15 0.60
N ALA A 173 6.13 25.15 1.66
CA ALA A 173 4.68 25.17 1.58
C ALA A 173 4.05 26.58 1.67
N LYS A 174 4.86 27.60 2.02
CA LYS A 174 4.50 29.03 1.95
C LYS A 174 4.89 29.61 0.59
#